data_AF-A0A7K0FPS5-F1
#
_entry.id   AF-A0A7K0FPS5-F1
#
_cell.length_a   1.000
_cell.length_b   1.000
_cell.length_c   1.000
_cell.angle_alpha   90.00
_cell.angle_beta   90.00
_cell.angle_gamma   90.00
#
_symmetry.space_group_name_H-M   'P 1'
#
loop_
_entity.id
_entity.type
_entity.pdbx_description
1 polymer ?
#
loop_
_entity_poly.entity_id
_entity_poly.type
_entity_poly.pdbx_seq_one_letter_code
_entity_poly.pdbx_strand_id
1 'polypeptide(L)'
;MIWYYASGIIILTIIMMELVSWTLHKYLFHGPLWFIHKTHHQQRHGFFELNDIFSLGFGILACWLMFDNQTTLNHKFWVGVGISIYGIIYFIFHDWFIHNRFKAFKTENKYLKGIRRAHKIHHKSTEKMPSEEFGLLWASRKYFKS
;
A
#
# COMPACT_ATOMS: atom_id res chain seq x y z
N MET A 1 30.02 4.06 -3.47
CA MET A 1 29.45 2.93 -4.24
C MET A 1 28.35 2.20 -3.47
N ILE A 2 28.54 1.86 -2.20
CA ILE A 2 27.51 1.21 -1.35
C ILE A 2 26.18 1.98 -1.29
N TRP A 3 26.22 3.32 -1.20
CA TRP A 3 25.02 4.16 -1.13
C TRP A 3 24.19 4.13 -2.41
N TYR A 4 24.81 4.19 -3.59
CA TYR A 4 24.10 4.09 -4.86
C TYR A 4 23.48 2.71 -5.06
N TYR A 5 24.18 1.67 -4.64
CA TYR A 5 23.67 0.29 -4.64
C TYR A 5 22.44 0.14 -3.74
N ALA A 6 22.54 0.59 -2.49
CA ALA A 6 21.44 0.57 -1.53
C ALA A 6 20.22 1.37 -2.03
N SER A 7 20.45 2.62 -2.49
CA SER A 7 19.39 3.46 -3.04
C SER A 7 18.73 2.83 -4.27
N GLY A 8 19.51 2.21 -5.16
CA GLY A 8 18.98 1.49 -6.32
C GLY A 8 18.06 0.34 -5.92
N ILE A 9 18.45 -0.47 -4.94
CA ILE A 9 17.62 -1.56 -4.41
C ILE A 9 16.35 -1.03 -3.77
N ILE A 10 16.45 0.01 -2.93
CA ILE A 10 15.29 0.60 -2.25
C ILE A 10 14.28 1.13 -3.27
N ILE A 11 14.73 1.92 -4.25
CA ILE A 11 13.85 2.50 -5.28
C ILE A 11 13.19 1.38 -6.10
N LEU A 12 13.97 0.39 -6.54
CA LEU A 12 13.43 -0.75 -7.26
C LEU A 12 12.40 -1.51 -6.43
N THR A 13 12.68 -1.72 -5.14
CA THR A 13 11.76 -2.40 -4.21
C THR A 13 10.45 -1.62 -4.08
N ILE A 14 10.49 -0.29 -3.93
CA ILE A 14 9.28 0.55 -3.84
C ILE A 14 8.43 0.42 -5.11
N ILE A 15 9.05 0.47 -6.30
CA ILE A 15 8.35 0.31 -7.58
C ILE A 15 7.72 -1.08 -7.68
N MET A 16 8.47 -2.13 -7.32
CA MET A 16 7.98 -3.50 -7.34
C MET A 16 6.87 -3.73 -6.31
N MET A 17 6.94 -3.08 -5.16
CA MET A 17 5.91 -3.17 -4.13
C MET A 17 4.58 -2.58 -4.59
N GLU A 18 4.57 -1.54 -5.42
CA GLU A 18 3.31 -1.05 -6.03
C GLU A 18 2.68 -2.11 -6.93
N LEU A 19 3.49 -2.80 -7.75
CA LEU A 19 3.02 -3.88 -8.63
C LEU A 19 2.52 -5.08 -7.82
N VAL A 20 3.25 -5.46 -6.77
CA VAL A 20 2.87 -6.55 -5.85
C VAL A 20 1.58 -6.19 -5.12
N SER A 21 1.49 -4.98 -4.56
CA SER A 21 0.32 -4.46 -3.87
C SER A 21 -0.90 -4.50 -4.78
N TRP A 22 -0.81 -3.96 -6.00
CA TRP A 22 -1.89 -4.02 -6.98
C TRP A 22 -2.32 -5.46 -7.30
N THR A 23 -1.36 -6.37 -7.49
CA THR A 23 -1.62 -7.76 -7.85
C THR A 23 -2.30 -8.52 -6.72
N LEU A 24 -1.79 -8.38 -5.49
CA LEU A 24 -2.39 -8.98 -4.31
C LEU A 24 -3.77 -8.40 -4.05
N HIS A 25 -3.93 -7.10 -4.19
CA HIS A 25 -5.22 -6.45 -3.97
C HIS A 25 -6.27 -6.98 -4.95
N LYS A 26 -5.96 -7.07 -6.24
CA LYS A 26 -6.89 -7.56 -7.26
C LYS A 26 -7.18 -9.06 -7.15
N TYR A 27 -6.14 -9.89 -7.05
CA TYR A 27 -6.31 -11.35 -7.21
C TYR A 27 -6.40 -12.09 -5.88
N LEU A 28 -5.85 -11.54 -4.80
CA LEU A 28 -5.85 -12.19 -3.49
C LEU A 28 -6.92 -11.59 -2.58
N PHE A 29 -6.90 -10.26 -2.38
CA PHE A 29 -7.81 -9.57 -1.46
C PHE A 29 -9.23 -9.50 -2.02
N HIS A 30 -9.40 -9.11 -3.29
CA HIS A 30 -10.64 -9.31 -4.03
C HIS A 30 -10.82 -10.73 -4.58
N GLY A 31 -10.12 -11.71 -3.99
CA GLY A 31 -10.10 -13.11 -4.40
C GLY A 31 -10.43 -14.06 -3.22
N PRO A 32 -9.57 -15.04 -2.90
CA PRO A 32 -9.80 -15.97 -1.80
C PRO A 32 -9.73 -15.31 -0.42
N LEU A 33 -9.02 -14.18 -0.26
CA LEU A 33 -8.91 -13.46 1.01
C LEU A 33 -9.95 -12.36 1.18
N TRP A 34 -11.02 -12.37 0.37
CA TRP A 34 -12.10 -11.39 0.45
C TRP A 34 -12.76 -11.35 1.83
N PHE A 35 -12.86 -12.47 2.55
CA PHE A 35 -13.44 -12.47 3.89
C PHE A 35 -12.65 -11.58 4.89
N ILE A 36 -11.35 -11.37 4.67
CA ILE A 36 -10.50 -10.43 5.42
C ILE A 36 -10.72 -9.02 4.89
N HIS A 37 -10.60 -8.84 3.57
CA HIS A 37 -10.63 -7.52 2.93
C HIS A 37 -12.02 -6.85 2.93
N LYS A 38 -13.09 -7.64 2.99
CA LYS A 38 -14.48 -7.17 3.04
C LYS A 38 -14.71 -6.19 4.20
N THR A 39 -14.03 -6.38 5.33
CA THR A 39 -14.18 -5.47 6.48
C THR A 39 -13.67 -4.07 6.18
N HIS A 40 -12.73 -3.94 5.24
CA HIS A 40 -12.16 -2.66 4.80
C HIS A 40 -13.07 -1.94 3.79
N HIS A 41 -13.81 -2.70 2.97
CA HIS A 41 -14.82 -2.15 2.06
C HIS A 41 -16.10 -1.71 2.77
N GLN A 42 -16.42 -2.31 3.90
CA GLN A 42 -17.61 -1.97 4.68
C GLN A 42 -17.30 -0.82 5.64
N GLN A 43 -18.21 0.14 5.77
CA GLN A 43 -18.08 1.18 6.80
C GLN A 43 -18.07 0.53 8.18
N ARG A 44 -16.96 0.68 8.90
CA ARG A 44 -16.85 0.31 10.31
C ARG A 44 -16.21 1.41 11.12
N HIS A 45 -16.55 1.42 12.41
CA HIS A 45 -16.01 2.33 13.41
C HIS A 45 -14.97 1.58 14.24
N GLY A 46 -13.72 2.03 14.20
CA GLY A 46 -12.62 1.44 14.96
C GLY A 46 -11.26 1.85 14.40
N PHE A 47 -10.22 1.77 15.22
CA PHE A 47 -8.86 2.10 14.82
C PHE A 47 -8.19 0.97 14.02
N PHE A 48 -8.51 -0.28 14.37
CA PHE A 48 -7.99 -1.49 13.76
C PHE A 48 -9.04 -2.18 12.87
N GLU A 49 -8.58 -2.74 11.77
CA GLU A 49 -9.37 -3.56 10.86
C GLU A 49 -8.72 -4.93 10.68
N LEU A 50 -9.52 -5.97 10.39
CA LEU A 50 -8.97 -7.30 10.09
C LEU A 50 -8.00 -7.25 8.89
N ASN A 51 -8.22 -6.31 7.96
CA ASN A 51 -7.35 -6.02 6.83
C ASN A 51 -5.91 -5.61 7.23
N ASP A 52 -5.71 -5.06 8.44
CA ASP A 52 -4.39 -4.64 8.93
C ASP A 52 -3.41 -5.80 9.06
N ILE A 53 -3.90 -7.05 9.07
CA ILE A 53 -3.08 -8.25 9.07
C ILE A 53 -2.17 -8.32 7.83
N PHE A 54 -2.58 -7.75 6.70
CA PHE A 54 -1.75 -7.72 5.50
C PHE A 54 -0.53 -6.81 5.71
N SER A 55 -0.77 -5.59 6.20
CA SER A 55 0.30 -4.64 6.54
C SER A 55 1.23 -5.19 7.62
N LEU A 56 0.67 -5.87 8.63
CA LEU A 56 1.45 -6.55 9.66
C LEU A 56 2.35 -7.66 9.07
N GLY A 57 1.82 -8.47 8.16
CA GLY A 57 2.60 -9.51 7.48
C GLY A 57 3.79 -8.97 6.69
N PHE A 58 3.59 -7.88 5.95
CA PHE A 58 4.69 -7.19 5.26
C PHE A 58 5.69 -6.55 6.23
N GLY A 59 5.21 -5.98 7.34
CA GLY A 59 6.08 -5.47 8.41
C GLY A 59 6.96 -6.55 9.01
N ILE A 60 6.40 -7.73 9.32
CA ILE A 60 7.15 -8.87 9.83
C ILE A 60 8.19 -9.35 8.80
N LEU A 61 7.80 -9.47 7.53
CA LEU A 61 8.72 -9.86 6.45
C LEU A 61 9.89 -8.88 6.34
N ALA A 62 9.60 -7.57 6.36
CA ALA A 62 10.62 -6.53 6.29
C ALA A 62 11.58 -6.58 7.49
N CYS A 63 11.04 -6.66 8.71
CA CYS A 63 11.82 -6.80 9.93
C CYS A 63 12.70 -8.05 9.91
N TRP A 64 12.16 -9.19 9.45
CA TRP A 64 12.92 -10.44 9.34
C TRP A 64 14.09 -10.31 8.36
N LEU A 65 13.85 -9.77 7.16
CA LEU A 65 14.90 -9.55 6.16
C LEU A 65 16.02 -8.63 6.70
N MET A 66 15.64 -7.58 7.41
CA MET A 66 16.60 -6.64 8.01
C MET A 66 17.37 -7.28 9.16
N PHE A 67 16.70 -8.00 10.06
CA PHE A 67 17.33 -8.62 11.22
C PHE A 67 18.32 -9.73 10.83
N ASP A 68 17.92 -10.62 9.91
CA ASP A 68 18.76 -11.70 9.40
C ASP A 68 20.02 -11.19 8.67
N ASN A 69 19.93 -10.00 8.06
CA ASN A 69 21.01 -9.44 7.23
C ASN A 69 21.64 -8.17 7.81
N GLN A 70 21.44 -7.90 9.10
CA GLN A 70 21.89 -6.65 9.77
C GLN A 70 23.41 -6.49 9.83
N THR A 71 24.17 -7.60 9.84
CA THR A 71 25.64 -7.56 9.87
C THR A 71 26.23 -7.38 8.47
N THR A 72 25.64 -8.01 7.45
CA THR A 72 26.20 -7.99 6.09
C THR A 72 25.71 -6.82 5.24
N LEU A 73 24.56 -6.24 5.59
CA LEU A 73 23.91 -5.15 4.85
C LEU A 73 23.81 -5.44 3.34
N ASN A 74 23.55 -6.72 3.01
CA ASN A 74 23.45 -7.19 1.64
C ASN A 74 22.11 -6.77 0.99
N HIS A 75 21.85 -7.23 -0.24
CA HIS A 75 20.63 -6.87 -0.97
C HIS A 75 19.33 -7.16 -0.20
N LYS A 76 19.26 -8.25 0.58
CA LYS A 76 18.06 -8.61 1.35
C LYS A 76 17.75 -7.59 2.43
N PHE A 77 18.79 -7.07 3.09
CA PHE A 77 18.64 -5.99 4.07
C PHE A 77 17.98 -4.76 3.43
N TRP A 78 18.50 -4.32 2.28
CA TRP A 78 17.98 -3.14 1.58
C TRP A 78 16.60 -3.37 0.94
N VAL A 79 16.25 -4.60 0.58
CA VAL A 79 14.88 -4.97 0.21
C VAL A 79 13.95 -4.83 1.42
N GLY A 80 14.34 -5.30 2.61
CA GLY A 80 13.57 -5.09 3.84
C GLY A 80 13.35 -3.61 4.16
N VAL A 81 14.38 -2.78 3.97
CA VAL A 81 14.26 -1.31 4.09
C VAL A 81 13.28 -0.75 3.04
N GLY A 82 13.37 -1.20 1.78
CA GLY A 82 12.46 -0.78 0.73
C GLY A 82 10.99 -1.16 0.99
N ILE A 83 10.74 -2.37 1.49
CA ILE A 83 9.39 -2.81 1.92
C ILE A 83 8.88 -1.93 3.06
N SER A 84 9.74 -1.63 4.04
CA SER A 84 9.40 -0.76 5.17
C SER A 84 9.03 0.66 4.72
N ILE A 85 9.81 1.24 3.80
CA ILE A 85 9.52 2.56 3.24
C ILE A 85 8.21 2.53 2.46
N TYR A 86 7.97 1.51 1.62
CA TYR A 86 6.69 1.37 0.94
C TYR A 86 5.52 1.21 1.93
N GLY A 87 5.71 0.46 3.02
CA GLY A 87 4.72 0.33 4.08
C GLY A 87 4.39 1.67 4.76
N ILE A 88 5.38 2.53 4.98
CA ILE A 88 5.17 3.90 5.48
C ILE A 88 4.41 4.75 4.46
N ILE A 89 4.79 4.68 3.18
CA ILE A 89 4.07 5.35 2.08
C ILE A 89 2.61 4.89 2.05
N TYR A 90 2.38 3.58 2.14
CA TYR A 90 1.05 2.98 2.20
C TYR A 90 0.25 3.55 3.36
N PHE A 91 0.76 3.45 4.59
CA PHE A 91 0.08 3.99 5.77
C PHE A 91 -0.29 5.49 5.62
N ILE A 92 0.64 6.31 5.12
CA ILE A 92 0.40 7.76 4.94
C ILE A 92 -0.70 8.01 3.91
N PHE A 93 -0.61 7.39 2.73
CA PHE A 93 -1.53 7.72 1.64
C PHE A 93 -2.85 6.96 1.73
N HIS A 94 -2.81 5.68 2.08
CA HIS A 94 -3.98 4.83 2.23
C HIS A 94 -4.74 5.14 3.51
N ASP A 95 -4.20 4.74 4.65
CA ASP A 95 -4.90 4.75 5.94
C ASP A 95 -5.13 6.17 6.46
N TRP A 96 -4.10 7.01 6.43
CA TRP A 96 -4.21 8.38 6.93
C TRP A 96 -4.87 9.32 5.93
N PHE A 97 -4.36 9.44 4.70
CA PHE A 97 -4.84 10.46 3.76
C PHE A 97 -6.15 10.10 3.06
N ILE A 98 -6.35 8.85 2.63
CA ILE A 98 -7.55 8.43 1.88
C ILE A 98 -8.66 7.97 2.82
N HIS A 99 -8.38 7.03 3.71
CA HIS A 99 -9.35 6.48 4.65
C HIS A 99 -9.61 7.37 5.85
N ASN A 100 -8.77 8.39 6.08
CA ASN A 100 -8.94 9.33 7.19
C ASN A 100 -9.06 8.60 8.54
N ARG A 101 -8.26 7.54 8.75
CA ARG A 101 -8.15 6.85 10.04
C ARG A 101 -7.66 7.78 11.16
N PHE A 102 -6.89 8.79 10.78
CA PHE A 102 -6.57 9.97 11.57
C PHE A 102 -7.07 11.21 10.84
N LYS A 103 -7.11 12.37 11.52
CA LYS A 103 -7.45 13.65 10.88
C LYS A 103 -6.51 13.90 9.68
N ALA A 104 -7.03 13.66 8.47
CA ALA A 104 -6.27 13.74 7.24
C ALA A 104 -5.86 15.18 6.93
N PHE A 105 -4.70 15.33 6.32
CA PHE A 105 -4.27 16.62 5.80
C PHE A 105 -5.03 16.99 4.51
N LYS A 106 -5.18 18.30 4.30
CA LYS A 106 -5.73 18.87 3.06
C LYS A 106 -4.59 19.14 2.09
N THR A 107 -4.84 18.98 0.79
CA THR A 107 -3.85 19.23 -0.25
C THR A 107 -4.53 19.71 -1.53
N GLU A 108 -3.87 20.62 -2.24
CA GLU A 108 -4.27 21.10 -3.58
C GLU A 108 -3.56 20.35 -4.72
N ASN A 109 -2.70 19.37 -4.40
CA ASN A 109 -1.98 18.59 -5.39
C ASN A 109 -2.95 17.73 -6.24
N LYS A 110 -2.98 17.97 -7.56
CA LYS A 110 -3.85 17.27 -8.51
C LYS A 110 -3.64 15.75 -8.52
N TYR A 111 -2.40 15.29 -8.39
CA TYR A 111 -2.08 13.86 -8.34
C TYR A 111 -2.68 13.21 -7.09
N LEU A 112 -2.44 13.77 -5.90
CA LEU A 112 -3.00 13.22 -4.66
C LEU A 112 -4.54 13.26 -4.64
N LYS A 113 -5.14 14.31 -5.20
CA LYS A 113 -6.60 14.37 -5.39
C LYS A 113 -7.11 13.27 -6.33
N GLY A 114 -6.40 13.00 -7.43
CA GLY A 114 -6.74 11.94 -8.38
C GLY A 114 -6.66 10.55 -7.79
N ILE A 115 -5.57 10.25 -7.05
CA ILE A 115 -5.40 8.98 -6.32
C ILE A 115 -6.54 8.79 -5.31
N ARG A 116 -6.82 9.81 -4.48
CA ARG A 116 -7.93 9.72 -3.51
C ARG A 116 -9.28 9.49 -4.19
N ARG A 117 -9.52 10.11 -5.35
CA ARG A 117 -10.76 9.89 -6.13
C ARG A 117 -10.84 8.45 -6.64
N ALA A 118 -9.77 7.92 -7.23
CA ALA A 118 -9.72 6.54 -7.74
C ALA A 118 -10.00 5.52 -6.62
N HIS A 119 -9.32 5.67 -5.49
CA HIS A 119 -9.48 4.78 -4.33
C HIS A 119 -10.87 4.88 -3.69
N LYS A 120 -11.49 6.06 -3.69
CA LYS A 120 -12.89 6.19 -3.27
C LYS A 120 -13.87 5.49 -4.21
N ILE A 121 -13.57 5.45 -5.51
CA ILE A 121 -14.39 4.71 -6.48
C ILE A 121 -14.22 3.20 -6.29
N HIS A 122 -13.00 2.75 -6.00
CA HIS A 122 -12.73 1.38 -5.60
C HIS A 122 -13.61 0.93 -4.40
N HIS A 123 -13.63 1.72 -3.32
CA HIS A 123 -14.47 1.44 -2.13
C HIS A 123 -15.95 1.75 -2.30
N LYS A 124 -16.38 2.30 -3.44
CA LYS A 124 -17.82 2.50 -3.69
C LYS A 124 -18.54 1.17 -3.80
N SER A 125 -17.85 0.13 -4.28
CA SER A 125 -18.34 -1.25 -4.24
C SER A 125 -18.04 -1.84 -2.87
N THR A 126 -19.09 -2.29 -2.17
CA THR A 126 -18.97 -3.02 -0.89
C THR A 126 -18.91 -4.53 -1.09
N GLU A 127 -18.99 -4.98 -2.35
CA GLU A 127 -18.95 -6.38 -2.75
C GLU A 127 -17.60 -6.72 -3.40
N LYS A 128 -17.32 -8.03 -3.48
CA LYS A 128 -16.06 -8.53 -4.06
C LYS A 128 -15.87 -8.07 -5.50
N MET A 129 -16.95 -8.10 -6.29
CA MET A 129 -16.99 -7.71 -7.71
C MET A 129 -18.35 -7.11 -8.04
N PRO A 130 -18.44 -6.19 -9.03
CA PRO A 130 -17.32 -5.58 -9.75
C PRO A 130 -16.53 -4.61 -8.86
N SER A 131 -15.23 -4.47 -9.13
CA SER A 131 -14.34 -3.49 -8.49
C SER A 131 -13.32 -2.97 -9.52
N GLU A 132 -12.90 -1.72 -9.38
CA GLU A 132 -11.88 -1.07 -10.22
C GLU A 132 -10.85 -0.36 -9.35
N GLU A 133 -9.70 0.02 -9.93
CA GLU A 133 -8.65 0.83 -9.28
C GLU A 133 -8.03 0.22 -8.00
N PHE A 134 -7.23 -0.84 -8.17
CA PHE A 134 -6.59 -1.57 -7.06
C PHE A 134 -5.25 -0.97 -6.58
N GLY A 135 -4.70 0.03 -7.28
CA GLY A 135 -3.38 0.59 -6.96
C GLY A 135 -3.44 1.68 -5.90
N LEU A 136 -2.32 1.89 -5.19
CA LEU A 136 -2.18 2.97 -4.23
C LEU A 136 -1.68 4.25 -4.92
N LEU A 137 -0.59 4.14 -5.67
CA LEU A 137 0.09 5.25 -6.32
C LEU A 137 -0.17 5.28 -7.83
N TRP A 138 -0.76 4.22 -8.37
CA TRP A 138 -1.16 4.14 -9.77
C TRP A 138 -2.67 3.98 -9.89
N ALA A 139 -3.31 4.94 -10.56
CA ALA A 139 -4.71 4.86 -10.97
C ALA A 139 -4.91 5.22 -12.45
N SER A 140 -6.10 4.94 -12.98
CA SER A 140 -6.50 5.31 -14.34
C SER A 140 -6.45 6.82 -14.58
N ARG A 141 -5.98 7.24 -15.77
CA ARG A 141 -5.83 8.65 -16.16
C ARG A 141 -7.11 9.49 -16.01
N LYS A 142 -8.29 8.86 -16.10
CA LYS A 142 -9.61 9.52 -15.97
C LYS A 142 -9.78 10.25 -14.62
N TYR A 143 -9.11 9.81 -13.56
CA TYR A 143 -9.24 10.43 -12.23
C TYR A 143 -8.33 11.63 -12.00
N PHE A 144 -7.35 11.86 -12.88
CA PHE A 144 -6.40 12.98 -12.79
C PHE A 144 -6.82 14.19 -13.62
N LYS A 145 -7.86 14.04 -14.45
CA LYS A 145 -8.45 15.15 -15.20
C LYS A 145 -9.30 15.99 -14.24
N SER A 146 -8.99 17.29 -14.20
CA SER A 146 -9.76 18.29 -13.44
C SER A 146 -11.13 18.49 -14.06
#